data_AF-A0A6G0XCK8-F1
#
_entry.id   AF-A0A6G0XCK8-F1
#
_cell.length_a   1.000
_cell.length_b   1.000
_cell.length_c   1.000
_cell.angle_alpha   90.00
_cell.angle_beta   90.00
_cell.angle_gamma   90.00
#
_symmetry.space_group_name_H-M   'P 1'
#
loop_
_entity.id
_entity.type
_entity.pdbx_description
1 polymer ?
#
loop_
_entity_poly.entity_id
_entity_poly.type
_entity_poly.pdbx_seq_one_letter_code
_entity_poly.pdbx_strand_id
1 'polypeptide(L)'
;MDPPAKKRKTQVRFDAETDLDLVKEVLAQNPYNKGFSKKRAVWDSDAASLNIDVDGRRCRQRCALLSNAYAQKQKEMHKASSVEETITEMDELLSEILELREHDTMLRTSDQDEGAAIRKEEMKTVGDRKPHNNLQATMIAYMSERDVKSREFEDRRLTLEERRLEIEERKAAHEAERFALEKQERLALIKDRDFKDIA
;
A
#
# COMPACT_ATOMS: atom_id res chain seq x y z
N MET A 1 31.54 -11.15 -50.78
CA MET A 1 31.69 -11.45 -49.34
C MET A 1 30.55 -10.75 -48.63
N ASP A 2 29.43 -11.45 -48.43
CA ASP A 2 28.31 -10.91 -47.67
C ASP A 2 28.67 -10.83 -46.18
N PRO A 3 28.24 -9.78 -45.47
CA PRO A 3 28.53 -9.64 -44.05
C PRO A 3 27.82 -10.74 -43.25
N PRO A 4 28.45 -11.28 -42.19
CA PRO A 4 27.86 -12.35 -41.40
C PRO A 4 26.55 -11.89 -40.75
N ALA A 5 25.47 -12.63 -40.99
CA ALA A 5 24.17 -12.36 -40.41
C ALA A 5 24.25 -12.37 -38.88
N LYS A 6 23.88 -11.25 -38.24
CA LYS A 6 23.79 -11.14 -36.78
C LYS A 6 22.75 -12.15 -36.27
N LYS A 7 23.21 -13.20 -35.58
CA LYS A 7 22.31 -14.15 -34.90
C LYS A 7 21.43 -13.36 -33.91
N ARG A 8 20.11 -13.51 -34.01
CA ARG A 8 19.17 -12.92 -33.06
C ARG A 8 19.44 -13.54 -31.69
N LYS A 9 19.57 -12.70 -30.65
CA LYS A 9 19.69 -13.18 -29.26
C LYS A 9 18.44 -13.99 -28.92
N THR A 10 18.65 -15.21 -28.45
CA THR A 10 17.57 -16.09 -27.99
C THR A 10 16.83 -15.40 -26.85
N GLN A 11 15.50 -15.35 -26.93
CA GLN A 11 14.71 -14.81 -25.84
C GLN A 11 14.72 -15.80 -24.68
N VAL A 12 15.55 -15.54 -23.67
CA VAL A 12 15.58 -16.32 -22.43
C VAL A 12 14.31 -16.08 -21.62
N ARG A 13 13.71 -17.16 -21.11
CA ARG A 13 12.49 -17.15 -20.29
C ARG A 13 12.74 -17.96 -19.02
N PHE A 14 12.13 -17.52 -17.92
CA PHE A 14 12.07 -18.27 -16.68
C PHE A 14 10.97 -19.33 -16.79
N ASP A 15 11.30 -20.56 -16.43
CA ASP A 15 10.36 -21.65 -16.17
C ASP A 15 10.30 -21.94 -14.66
N ALA A 16 9.52 -22.95 -14.28
CA ALA A 16 9.28 -23.28 -12.87
C ALA A 16 10.55 -23.75 -12.14
N GLU A 17 11.43 -24.49 -12.82
CA GLU A 17 12.70 -24.97 -12.25
C GLU A 17 13.66 -23.81 -12.03
N THR A 18 13.83 -22.95 -13.03
CA THR A 18 14.68 -21.77 -12.93
C THR A 18 14.15 -20.76 -11.91
N ASP A 19 12.81 -20.65 -11.76
CA ASP A 19 12.20 -19.82 -10.72
C ASP A 19 12.52 -20.35 -9.32
N LEU A 20 12.51 -21.67 -9.13
CA LEU A 20 12.83 -22.30 -7.85
C LEU A 20 14.30 -22.07 -7.50
N ASP A 21 15.20 -22.28 -8.47
CA ASP A 21 16.64 -22.02 -8.30
C ASP A 21 16.90 -20.55 -7.98
N LEU A 22 16.23 -19.62 -8.67
CA LEU A 22 16.33 -18.18 -8.40
C LEU A 22 15.93 -17.87 -6.95
N VAL A 23 14.80 -18.40 -6.50
CA VAL A 23 14.27 -18.15 -5.16
C VAL A 23 15.21 -18.71 -4.09
N LYS A 24 15.76 -19.91 -4.30
CA LYS A 24 16.76 -20.53 -3.41
C LYS A 24 18.04 -19.71 -3.33
N GLU A 25 18.58 -19.26 -4.46
CA GLU A 25 19.80 -18.46 -4.49
C GLU A 25 19.61 -17.10 -3.81
N VAL A 26 18.46 -16.45 -4.04
CA VAL A 26 18.12 -15.18 -3.40
C VAL A 26 18.07 -15.32 -1.88
N LEU A 27 17.54 -16.43 -1.34
CA LEU A 27 17.56 -16.68 0.10
C LEU A 27 18.99 -16.95 0.61
N ALA A 28 19.78 -17.73 -0.13
CA ALA A 28 21.16 -18.04 0.25
C ALA A 28 22.06 -16.80 0.32
N GLN A 29 21.98 -15.91 -0.67
CA GLN A 29 22.80 -14.70 -0.73
C GLN A 29 22.21 -13.53 0.05
N ASN A 30 20.88 -13.53 0.22
CA ASN A 30 20.05 -12.52 0.85
C ASN A 30 20.40 -11.08 0.41
N PRO A 31 20.00 -10.67 -0.82
CA PRO A 31 20.19 -9.30 -1.31
C PRO A 31 19.52 -8.23 -0.44
N TYR A 32 18.48 -8.59 0.32
CA TYR A 32 17.70 -7.66 1.14
C TYR A 32 18.46 -7.19 2.38
N ASN A 33 19.31 -8.04 2.94
CA ASN A 33 20.17 -7.71 4.10
C ASN A 33 21.47 -6.95 3.72
N LYS A 34 21.66 -6.59 2.44
CA LYS A 34 22.87 -5.87 2.00
C LYS A 34 22.58 -4.38 1.84
N GLY A 35 23.57 -3.54 2.15
CA GLY A 35 23.47 -2.10 1.88
C GLY A 35 23.29 -1.80 0.37
N PHE A 36 22.68 -0.65 0.05
CA PHE A 36 22.30 -0.25 -1.32
C PHE A 36 23.40 -0.42 -2.37
N SER A 37 24.65 -0.08 -2.03
CA SER A 37 25.81 -0.17 -2.92
C SER A 37 26.22 -1.61 -3.26
N LYS A 38 25.89 -2.58 -2.40
CA LYS A 38 26.27 -3.99 -2.55
C LYS A 38 25.15 -4.85 -3.15
N LYS A 39 23.88 -4.42 -3.03
CA LYS A 39 22.72 -5.18 -3.57
C LYS A 39 22.88 -5.56 -5.03
N ARG A 40 23.36 -4.64 -5.87
CA ARG A 40 23.54 -4.89 -7.30
C ARG A 40 24.49 -6.06 -7.58
N ALA A 41 25.63 -6.09 -6.91
CA ALA A 41 26.61 -7.15 -7.07
C ALA A 41 26.06 -8.51 -6.64
N VAL A 42 25.21 -8.53 -5.60
CA VAL A 42 24.55 -9.77 -5.17
C VAL A 42 23.58 -10.27 -6.24
N TRP A 43 22.71 -9.41 -6.76
CA TRP A 43 21.81 -9.81 -7.86
C TRP A 43 22.57 -10.28 -9.11
N ASP A 44 23.70 -9.67 -9.42
CA ASP A 44 24.56 -10.11 -10.53
C ASP A 44 25.21 -11.47 -10.24
N SER A 45 25.53 -11.77 -8.97
CA SER A 45 25.96 -13.10 -8.52
C SER A 45 24.84 -14.12 -8.63
N ASP A 46 23.62 -13.79 -8.17
CA ASP A 46 22.45 -14.66 -8.28
C ASP A 46 22.19 -15.04 -9.75
N ALA A 47 22.29 -14.06 -10.66
CA ALA A 47 22.14 -14.28 -12.10
C ALA A 47 23.24 -15.19 -12.68
N ALA A 48 24.47 -15.08 -12.19
CA ALA A 48 25.59 -15.92 -12.63
C ALA A 48 25.46 -17.37 -12.13
N SER A 49 24.79 -17.59 -10.99
CA SER A 49 24.48 -18.93 -10.48
C SER A 49 23.38 -19.64 -11.28
N LEU A 50 22.54 -18.90 -11.99
CA LEU A 50 21.51 -19.49 -12.85
C LEU A 50 22.10 -19.95 -14.19
N ASN A 51 21.69 -21.13 -14.64
CA ASN A 51 22.11 -21.68 -15.94
C ASN A 51 21.31 -21.08 -17.13
N ILE A 52 21.05 -19.77 -17.09
CA ILE A 52 20.31 -19.03 -18.10
C ILE A 52 20.94 -17.66 -18.37
N ASP A 53 20.90 -17.17 -19.63
CA ASP A 53 21.47 -15.87 -20.02
C ASP A 53 20.56 -14.70 -19.59
N VAL A 54 20.68 -14.31 -18.31
CA VAL A 54 19.98 -13.18 -17.69
C VAL A 54 20.92 -12.33 -16.84
N ASP A 55 20.52 -11.08 -16.59
CA ASP A 55 21.25 -10.18 -15.69
C ASP A 55 20.58 -10.09 -14.32
N GLY A 56 21.31 -9.56 -13.32
CA GLY A 56 20.81 -9.42 -11.96
C GLY A 56 19.57 -8.54 -11.86
N ARG A 57 19.43 -7.56 -12.76
CA ARG A 57 18.22 -6.74 -12.84
C ARG A 57 16.99 -7.61 -13.15
N ARG A 58 17.11 -8.53 -14.11
CA ARG A 58 16.01 -9.40 -14.52
C ARG A 58 15.67 -10.43 -13.45
N CYS A 59 16.68 -10.98 -12.76
CA CYS A 59 16.49 -11.83 -11.57
C CYS A 59 15.71 -11.09 -10.48
N ARG A 60 16.12 -9.86 -10.14
CA ARG A 60 15.39 -9.02 -9.17
C ARG A 60 13.94 -8.80 -9.56
N GLN A 61 13.69 -8.46 -10.83
CA GLN A 61 12.34 -8.23 -11.34
C GLN A 61 11.49 -9.49 -11.29
N ARG A 62 12.07 -10.65 -11.64
CA ARG A 62 11.38 -11.93 -11.61
C ARG A 62 11.04 -12.34 -10.17
N CYS A 63 12.00 -12.27 -9.26
CA CYS A 63 11.79 -12.53 -7.83
C CYS A 63 10.69 -11.64 -7.24
N ALA A 64 10.69 -10.34 -7.58
CA ALA A 64 9.64 -9.42 -7.16
C ALA A 64 8.26 -9.81 -7.73
N LEU A 65 8.20 -10.25 -8.99
CA LEU A 65 6.96 -10.70 -9.61
C LEU A 65 6.41 -11.96 -8.92
N LEU A 66 7.26 -12.95 -8.65
CA LEU A 66 6.88 -14.20 -7.98
C LEU A 66 6.35 -13.94 -6.57
N SER A 67 7.10 -13.20 -5.75
CA SER A 67 6.69 -12.88 -4.37
C SER A 67 5.43 -12.01 -4.32
N ASN A 68 5.25 -11.07 -5.25
CA ASN A 68 4.00 -10.31 -5.34
C ASN A 68 2.80 -11.18 -5.74
N ALA A 69 2.99 -12.13 -6.66
CA ALA A 69 1.94 -13.06 -7.06
C ALA A 69 1.54 -13.99 -5.90
N TYR A 70 2.53 -14.47 -5.14
CA TYR A 70 2.30 -15.24 -3.92
C TYR A 70 1.53 -14.42 -2.85
N ALA A 71 1.93 -13.17 -2.58
CA ALA A 71 1.21 -12.29 -1.67
C ALA A 71 -0.26 -12.09 -2.08
N GLN A 72 -0.52 -11.97 -3.39
CA GLN A 72 -1.87 -11.85 -3.92
C GLN A 72 -2.66 -13.15 -3.76
N LYS A 73 -2.05 -14.31 -4.05
CA LYS A 73 -2.63 -15.64 -3.80
C LYS A 73 -3.05 -15.80 -2.35
N GLN A 74 -2.19 -15.45 -1.39
CA GLN A 74 -2.52 -15.50 0.04
C GLN A 74 -3.73 -14.62 0.39
N LYS A 75 -3.78 -13.39 -0.13
CA LYS A 75 -4.94 -12.49 0.07
C LYS A 75 -6.24 -13.05 -0.49
N GLU A 76 -6.19 -13.76 -1.62
CA GLU A 76 -7.35 -14.40 -2.23
C GLU A 76 -7.80 -15.62 -1.44
N MET A 77 -6.86 -16.45 -0.98
CA MET A 77 -7.13 -17.58 -0.09
C MET A 77 -7.76 -17.13 1.23
N HIS A 78 -7.24 -16.09 1.89
CA HIS A 78 -7.83 -15.55 3.12
C HIS A 78 -9.25 -15.00 2.93
N LYS A 79 -9.59 -14.51 1.73
CA LYS A 79 -10.95 -14.05 1.40
C LYS A 79 -11.90 -15.21 1.10
N ALA A 80 -11.40 -16.24 0.42
CA ALA A 80 -12.12 -17.47 0.15
C ALA A 80 -12.03 -18.39 1.37
N SER A 81 -12.86 -18.13 2.40
CA SER A 81 -12.90 -18.75 3.73
C SER A 81 -12.96 -20.30 3.82
N SER A 82 -12.64 -21.07 2.78
CA SER A 82 -12.77 -22.52 2.78
C SER A 82 -11.83 -23.29 1.83
N VAL A 83 -10.80 -22.67 1.24
CA VAL A 83 -9.86 -23.40 0.36
C VAL A 83 -8.50 -23.56 1.04
N GLU A 84 -8.30 -24.72 1.65
CA GLU A 84 -6.98 -25.19 2.08
C GLU A 84 -6.25 -25.74 0.85
N GLU A 85 -5.31 -24.97 0.32
CA GLU A 85 -4.40 -25.46 -0.72
C GLU A 85 -3.16 -26.08 -0.08
N THR A 86 -2.62 -27.12 -0.71
CA THR A 86 -1.34 -27.69 -0.33
C THR A 86 -0.24 -26.64 -0.46
N ILE A 87 0.40 -26.32 0.67
CA ILE A 87 1.59 -25.46 0.69
C ILE A 87 2.72 -26.20 -0.04
N THR A 88 3.28 -25.54 -1.06
CA THR A 88 4.42 -26.06 -1.83
C THR A 88 5.75 -25.53 -1.28
N GLU A 89 6.87 -26.18 -1.61
CA GLU A 89 8.21 -25.67 -1.29
C GLU A 89 8.41 -24.22 -1.80
N MET A 90 7.92 -23.94 -3.00
CA MET A 90 7.96 -22.58 -3.56
C MET A 90 7.18 -21.58 -2.69
N ASP A 91 6.02 -21.96 -2.16
CA ASP A 91 5.22 -21.09 -1.29
C ASP A 91 5.96 -20.76 0.02
N GLU A 92 6.63 -21.73 0.62
CA GLU A 92 7.45 -21.53 1.84
C GLU A 92 8.59 -20.55 1.58
N LEU A 93 9.35 -20.78 0.51
CA LEU A 93 10.48 -19.92 0.16
C LEU A 93 10.03 -18.50 -0.22
N LEU A 94 8.90 -18.36 -0.93
CA LEU A 94 8.35 -17.05 -1.28
C LEU A 94 7.80 -16.31 -0.06
N SER A 95 7.28 -17.02 0.95
CA SER A 95 6.90 -16.44 2.23
C SER A 95 8.11 -15.80 2.92
N GLU A 96 9.23 -16.54 3.03
CA GLU A 96 10.46 -16.02 3.64
C GLU A 96 11.02 -14.79 2.87
N ILE A 97 11.00 -14.84 1.52
CA ILE A 97 11.40 -13.69 0.70
C ILE A 97 10.52 -12.46 0.97
N LEU A 98 9.21 -12.63 1.16
CA LEU A 98 8.32 -11.53 1.49
C LEU A 98 8.68 -10.87 2.82
N GLU A 99 8.92 -11.66 3.85
CA GLU A 99 9.34 -11.17 5.17
C GLU A 99 10.65 -10.37 5.07
N LEU A 100 11.65 -10.90 4.34
CA LEU A 100 12.92 -10.20 4.09
C LEU A 100 12.74 -8.87 3.35
N ARG A 101 11.83 -8.83 2.36
CA ARG A 101 11.50 -7.60 1.60
C ARG A 101 10.82 -6.55 2.47
N GLU A 102 9.89 -6.97 3.32
CA GLU A 102 9.18 -6.09 4.23
C GLU A 102 10.13 -5.50 5.27
N HIS A 103 11.01 -6.33 5.85
CA HIS A 103 12.04 -5.88 6.77
C HIS A 103 13.02 -4.88 6.13
N ASP A 104 13.52 -5.16 4.92
CA ASP A 104 14.37 -4.22 4.18
C ASP A 104 13.65 -2.89 3.89
N THR A 105 12.36 -2.94 3.58
CA THR A 105 11.57 -1.73 3.35
C THR A 105 11.42 -0.92 4.63
N MET A 106 11.14 -1.60 5.77
CA MET A 106 11.00 -0.97 7.08
C MET A 106 12.29 -0.25 7.51
N LEU A 107 13.45 -0.90 7.34
CA LEU A 107 14.75 -0.28 7.62
C LEU A 107 15.02 0.95 6.75
N ARG A 108 14.64 0.90 5.47
CA ARG A 108 14.81 2.05 4.57
C ARG A 108 13.90 3.22 4.94
N THR A 109 12.69 2.95 5.42
CA THR A 109 11.78 4.00 5.88
C THR A 109 12.25 4.61 7.19
N SER A 110 12.75 3.82 8.15
CA SER A 110 13.31 4.36 9.39
C SER A 110 14.52 5.27 9.13
N ASP A 111 15.44 4.84 8.25
CA ASP A 111 16.60 5.66 7.87
C ASP A 111 16.19 6.98 7.18
N GLN A 112 15.11 6.94 6.40
CA GLN A 112 14.58 8.14 5.73
C GLN A 112 13.93 9.11 6.72
N ASP A 113 13.19 8.59 7.70
CA ASP A 113 12.52 9.38 8.73
C ASP A 113 13.54 10.02 9.68
N GLU A 114 14.57 9.26 10.10
CA GLU A 114 15.70 9.80 10.87
C GLU A 114 16.47 10.86 10.07
N GLY A 115 16.78 10.60 8.80
CA GLY A 115 17.43 11.58 7.93
C GLY A 115 16.57 12.83 7.68
N ALA A 116 15.25 12.68 7.62
CA ALA A 116 14.32 13.81 7.51
C ALA A 116 14.25 14.61 8.82
N ALA A 117 14.26 13.95 9.98
CA ALA A 117 14.30 14.59 11.29
C ALA A 117 15.59 15.38 11.49
N ILE A 118 16.75 14.81 11.15
CA ILE A 118 18.04 15.50 11.22
C ILE A 118 18.06 16.72 10.29
N ARG A 119 17.63 16.58 9.02
CA ARG A 119 17.54 17.72 8.08
C ARG A 119 16.61 18.81 8.58
N LYS A 120 15.47 18.45 9.20
CA LYS A 120 14.53 19.41 9.79
C LYS A 120 15.15 20.14 10.98
N GLU A 121 15.93 19.45 11.80
CA GLU A 121 16.64 20.03 12.94
C GLU A 121 17.79 20.96 12.47
N GLU A 122 18.56 20.56 11.47
CA GLU A 122 19.59 21.40 10.82
C GLU A 122 18.97 22.63 10.13
N MET A 123 17.81 22.49 9.51
CA MET A 123 17.14 23.61 8.84
C MET A 123 16.59 24.64 9.84
N LYS A 124 16.34 24.26 11.11
CA LYS A 124 16.03 25.22 12.19
C LYS A 124 17.27 25.98 12.66
N THR A 125 18.47 25.39 12.58
CA THR A 125 19.71 26.02 13.02
C THR A 125 20.36 26.87 11.92
N VAL A 126 20.07 26.61 10.65
CA VAL A 126 20.45 27.46 9.51
C VAL A 126 19.37 28.51 9.24
N GLY A 127 19.10 29.35 10.24
CA GLY A 127 18.53 30.67 10.00
C GLY A 127 19.55 31.54 9.26
N ASP A 128 19.10 32.32 8.26
CA ASP A 128 19.87 33.34 7.54
C ASP A 128 20.90 32.93 6.47
N ARG A 129 20.55 31.98 5.60
CA ARG A 129 21.11 32.00 4.24
C ARG A 129 20.01 32.27 3.22
N LYS A 130 20.03 33.49 2.67
CA LYS A 130 19.19 33.89 1.53
C LYS A 130 19.37 32.86 0.40
N PRO A 131 18.31 32.21 -0.07
CA PRO A 131 18.42 31.24 -1.15
C PRO A 131 18.84 31.96 -2.43
N HIS A 132 20.06 31.70 -2.88
CA HIS A 132 20.52 32.12 -4.19
C HIS A 132 20.00 31.11 -5.21
N ASN A 133 18.78 31.32 -5.71
CA ASN A 133 18.26 30.92 -7.03
C ASN A 133 16.72 31.03 -7.05
N ASN A 134 16.20 31.82 -7.98
CA ASN A 134 14.78 32.16 -8.14
C ASN A 134 13.85 30.93 -8.25
N LEU A 135 14.35 29.81 -8.80
CA LEU A 135 13.56 28.60 -9.03
C LEU A 135 13.24 27.81 -7.74
N GLN A 136 14.17 27.74 -6.79
CA GLN A 136 13.95 27.00 -5.55
C GLN A 136 12.95 27.73 -4.63
N ALA A 137 13.05 29.06 -4.56
CA ALA A 137 12.09 29.89 -3.84
C ALA A 137 10.67 29.77 -4.45
N THR A 138 10.57 29.77 -5.78
CA THR A 138 9.29 29.58 -6.48
C THR A 138 8.68 28.21 -6.20
N MET A 139 9.50 27.15 -6.17
CA MET A 139 9.02 25.79 -5.92
C MET A 139 8.55 25.60 -4.47
N ILE A 140 9.25 26.19 -3.50
CA ILE A 140 8.84 26.20 -2.09
C ILE A 140 7.52 26.95 -1.90
N ALA A 141 7.37 28.13 -2.51
CA ALA A 141 6.13 28.90 -2.46
C ALA A 141 4.95 28.11 -3.05
N TYR A 142 5.14 27.47 -4.21
CA TYR A 142 4.13 26.64 -4.84
C TYR A 142 3.71 25.44 -3.99
N MET A 143 4.67 24.75 -3.36
CA MET A 143 4.37 23.64 -2.45
C MET A 143 3.59 24.10 -1.22
N SER A 144 3.98 25.24 -0.63
CA SER A 144 3.26 25.83 0.50
C SER A 144 1.83 26.23 0.14
N GLU A 145 1.62 26.88 -1.00
CA GLU A 145 0.28 27.24 -1.48
C GLU A 145 -0.60 26.02 -1.77
N ARG A 146 -0.02 24.96 -2.32
CA ARG A 146 -0.73 23.70 -2.56
C ARG A 146 -1.17 23.05 -1.26
N ASP A 147 -0.32 23.04 -0.25
CA ASP A 147 -0.62 22.43 1.04
C ASP A 147 -1.69 23.24 1.80
N VAL A 148 -1.67 24.57 1.72
CA VAL A 148 -2.73 25.44 2.26
C VAL A 148 -4.07 25.15 1.57
N LYS A 149 -4.10 25.12 0.23
CA LYS A 149 -5.32 24.78 -0.52
C LYS A 149 -5.83 23.39 -0.18
N SER A 150 -4.94 22.41 -0.03
CA SER A 150 -5.33 21.04 0.35
C SER A 150 -6.06 21.01 1.69
N ARG A 151 -5.55 21.74 2.69
CA ARG A 151 -6.20 21.85 4.01
C ARG A 151 -7.54 22.56 3.91
N GLU A 152 -7.63 23.65 3.17
CA GLU A 152 -8.90 24.37 2.95
C GLU A 152 -9.97 23.48 2.29
N PHE A 153 -9.58 22.62 1.36
CA PHE A 153 -10.49 21.65 0.75
C PHE A 153 -10.94 20.58 1.75
N GLU A 154 -10.04 20.08 2.58
CA GLU A 154 -10.37 19.11 3.64
C GLU A 154 -11.30 19.72 4.68
N ASP A 155 -11.03 20.94 5.14
CA ASP A 155 -11.88 21.67 6.09
C ASP A 155 -13.28 21.89 5.50
N ARG A 156 -13.36 22.35 4.25
CA ARG A 156 -14.65 22.54 3.57
C ARG A 156 -15.42 21.24 3.41
N ARG A 157 -14.73 20.14 3.13
CA ARG A 157 -15.35 18.81 3.05
C ARG A 157 -15.91 18.39 4.41
N LEU A 158 -15.14 18.59 5.48
CA LEU A 158 -15.54 18.27 6.85
C LEU A 158 -16.79 19.07 7.26
N THR A 159 -16.81 20.38 7.00
CA THR A 159 -17.97 21.23 7.31
C THR A 159 -19.23 20.80 6.56
N LEU A 160 -19.10 20.34 5.32
CA LEU A 160 -20.25 19.84 4.55
C LEU A 160 -20.75 18.50 5.10
N GLU A 161 -19.86 17.65 5.57
CA GLU A 161 -20.18 16.37 6.20
C GLU A 161 -20.88 16.56 7.55
N GLU A 162 -20.39 17.48 8.38
CA GLU A 162 -21.04 17.88 9.64
C GLU A 162 -22.47 18.37 9.41
N ARG A 163 -22.68 19.27 8.44
CA ARG A 163 -24.03 19.75 8.09
C ARG A 163 -24.94 18.63 7.58
N ARG A 164 -24.39 17.66 6.87
CA ARG A 164 -25.14 16.50 6.38
C ARG A 164 -25.62 15.64 7.55
N LEU A 165 -24.73 15.35 8.50
CA LEU A 165 -25.05 14.59 9.70
C LEU A 165 -26.13 15.31 10.53
N GLU A 166 -26.02 16.63 10.71
CA GLU A 166 -27.02 17.42 11.44
C GLU A 166 -28.42 17.36 10.79
N ILE A 167 -28.48 17.38 9.45
CA ILE A 167 -29.74 17.19 8.71
C ILE A 167 -30.30 15.79 8.95
N GLU A 168 -29.44 14.77 8.97
CA GLU A 168 -29.82 13.37 9.16
C GLU A 168 -30.34 13.11 10.57
N GLU A 169 -29.64 13.60 11.60
CA GLU A 169 -30.05 13.52 13.00
C GLU A 169 -31.41 14.21 13.22
N ARG A 170 -31.61 15.40 12.65
CA ARG A 170 -32.90 16.11 12.74
C ARG A 170 -34.04 15.36 12.05
N LYS A 171 -33.76 14.68 10.93
CA LYS A 171 -34.76 13.82 10.27
C LYS A 171 -35.12 12.62 11.14
N ALA A 172 -34.12 11.95 11.71
CA ALA A 172 -34.33 10.82 12.60
C ALA A 172 -35.13 11.21 13.85
N ALA A 173 -34.86 12.39 14.43
CA ALA A 173 -35.60 12.92 15.56
C ALA A 173 -37.08 13.15 15.22
N HIS A 174 -37.37 13.80 14.08
CA HIS A 174 -38.75 13.99 13.64
C HIS A 174 -39.47 12.67 13.34
N GLU A 175 -38.77 11.67 12.79
CA GLU A 175 -39.34 10.36 12.55
C GLU A 175 -39.68 9.64 13.86
N ALA A 176 -38.81 9.73 14.87
CA ALA A 176 -39.06 9.18 16.20
C ALA A 176 -40.25 9.86 16.89
N GLU A 177 -40.39 11.19 16.78
CA GLU A 177 -41.55 11.93 17.29
C GLU A 177 -42.85 11.48 16.62
N ARG A 178 -42.85 11.34 15.29
CA ARG A 178 -44.01 10.84 14.54
C ARG A 178 -44.43 9.45 14.99
N PHE A 179 -43.45 8.56 15.17
CA PHE A 179 -43.72 7.21 15.65
C PHE A 179 -44.27 7.19 17.08
N ALA A 180 -43.77 8.08 17.95
CA ALA A 180 -44.26 8.20 19.32
C ALA A 180 -45.72 8.70 19.37
N LEU A 181 -46.07 9.70 18.54
CA LEU A 181 -47.43 10.20 18.41
C LEU A 181 -48.38 9.13 17.87
N GLU A 182 -47.99 8.41 16.81
CA GLU A 182 -48.80 7.32 16.26
C GLU A 182 -49.05 6.22 17.30
N LYS A 183 -48.04 5.89 18.12
CA LYS A 183 -48.19 4.93 19.22
C LYS A 183 -49.19 5.44 20.28
N GLN A 184 -49.14 6.72 20.63
CA GLN A 184 -50.09 7.32 21.58
C GLN A 184 -51.52 7.32 21.03
N GLU A 185 -51.72 7.67 19.77
CA GLU A 185 -53.03 7.64 19.10
C GLU A 185 -53.61 6.23 19.08
N ARG A 186 -52.80 5.22 18.74
CA ARG A 186 -53.24 3.80 18.78
C ARG A 186 -53.63 3.36 20.18
N LEU A 187 -52.87 3.75 21.21
CA LEU A 187 -53.19 3.44 22.60
C LEU A 187 -54.47 4.14 23.09
N ALA A 188 -54.70 5.38 22.67
CA ALA A 188 -55.92 6.11 22.98
C ALA A 188 -57.15 5.45 22.33
N LEU A 189 -57.03 5.03 21.05
CA LEU A 189 -58.08 4.30 20.35
C LEU A 189 -58.44 2.96 21.01
N ILE A 190 -57.45 2.24 21.52
CA ILE A 190 -57.70 0.99 22.26
C ILE A 190 -58.45 1.28 23.57
N LYS A 191 -58.02 2.28 24.34
CA LYS A 191 -58.68 2.68 25.59
C LYS A 191 -60.13 3.15 25.38
N ASP A 192 -60.38 3.93 24.33
CA ASP A 192 -61.73 4.41 24.01
C ASP A 192 -62.67 3.28 23.56
N ARG A 193 -62.11 2.22 22.96
CA ARG A 193 -62.85 1.03 22.56
C ARG A 193 -63.22 0.18 23.79
N ASP A 194 -62.27 -0.04 24.69
CA ASP A 194 -62.51 -0.75 25.95
C ASP A 194 -63.50 0.00 26.87
N PHE A 195 -63.55 1.34 26.80
CA PHE A 195 -64.50 2.14 27.58
C PHE A 195 -65.94 2.11 27.03
N LYS A 196 -66.12 1.90 25.72
CA LYS A 196 -67.44 1.76 25.08
C LYS A 196 -68.07 0.38 25.26
N ASP A 197 -67.27 -0.64 25.54
CA ASP A 197 -67.75 -2.01 25.74
C ASP A 197 -68.21 -2.29 27.20
N ILE A 198 -68.15 -1.29 28.09
CA ILE A 198 -68.53 -1.39 29.53
C ILE A 198 -69.74 -0.48 29.89
N ALA A 199 -70.24 0.34 28.96
CA ALA A 199 -71.42 1.21 29.15
C ALA A 199 -72.64 0.69 28.39
#